data_AF-A0A4Y2NYS4-F1
#
_entry.id   AF-A0A4Y2NYS4-F1
#
_cell.length_a   1.000
_cell.length_b   1.000
_cell.length_c   1.000
_cell.angle_alpha   90.00
_cell.angle_beta   90.00
_cell.angle_gamma   90.00
#
_symmetry.space_group_name_H-M   'P 1'
#
loop_
_entity.id
_entity.type
_entity.pdbx_description
1 polymer ?
#
loop_
_entity_poly.entity_id
_entity_poly.type
_entity_poly.pdbx_seq_one_letter_code
_entity_poly.pdbx_strand_id
1 'polypeptide(L)'
;MLKLYQSRHPDIAVKSHVTWMVLSVVIIIGFGGVVKGGLLVWIPFFLAHSAVTFVVSAKIYYMGRCKFDRWIWKRMYQSIKMDIAASSFQPVYRGRFIMLTIAVLLNFSLDLFGLISQPANFGAFLLSVFIANLMMYLIYYSIMKIRYKEGIRWIPAMYMILSFICWGAALVFFLAKNTSWQVTPAESRERNKHCIILNFFDHHDVWHFLSSCALFFSFMVLFTLDDDLENTPRSKIIVF
;
A
#
# COMPACT_ATOMS: atom_id res chain seq x y z
N MET A 1 9.35 0.54 7.92
CA MET A 1 8.15 -0.19 7.45
C MET A 1 8.43 -1.66 7.14
N LEU A 2 9.19 -1.98 6.10
CA LEU A 2 9.38 -3.37 5.64
C LEU A 2 9.90 -4.33 6.72
N LYS A 3 10.96 -3.95 7.43
CA LYS A 3 11.56 -4.79 8.48
C LYS A 3 10.59 -5.03 9.65
N LEU A 4 9.78 -4.03 9.99
CA LEU A 4 8.73 -4.16 10.98
C LEU A 4 7.63 -5.12 10.52
N TYR A 5 7.21 -5.01 9.25
CA TYR A 5 6.27 -5.97 8.66
C TYR A 5 6.85 -7.39 8.66
N GLN A 6 8.13 -7.56 8.32
CA GLN A 6 8.83 -8.85 8.39
C GLN A 6 8.82 -9.46 9.80
N SER A 7 9.10 -8.66 10.83
CA SER A 7 9.09 -9.12 12.22
C SER A 7 7.69 -9.49 12.72
N ARG A 8 6.65 -8.80 12.23
CA ARG A 8 5.25 -9.01 12.59
C ARG A 8 4.60 -10.18 11.84
N HIS A 9 4.96 -10.35 10.57
CA HIS A 9 4.38 -11.35 9.68
C HIS A 9 5.45 -12.29 9.10
N PRO A 10 6.25 -12.99 9.92
CA PRO A 10 7.33 -13.85 9.42
C PRO A 10 6.83 -14.96 8.49
N ASP A 11 5.57 -15.38 8.64
CA ASP A 11 4.94 -16.43 7.83
C ASP A 11 4.57 -15.96 6.41
N ILE A 12 4.42 -14.65 6.22
CA ILE A 12 4.01 -14.03 4.94
C ILE A 12 5.20 -13.30 4.30
N ALA A 13 6.07 -12.73 5.13
CA ALA A 13 7.05 -11.76 4.68
C ALA A 13 8.17 -12.40 3.88
N VAL A 14 8.50 -11.76 2.76
CA VAL A 14 9.55 -12.21 1.86
C VAL A 14 10.91 -11.79 2.43
N LYS A 15 11.95 -12.60 2.18
CA LYS A 15 13.34 -12.30 2.59
C LYS A 15 13.75 -10.92 2.07
N SER A 16 14.56 -10.20 2.86
CA SER A 16 14.91 -8.79 2.58
C SER A 16 15.53 -8.58 1.20
N HIS A 17 16.40 -9.47 0.73
CA HIS A 17 16.99 -9.36 -0.62
C HIS A 17 15.94 -9.42 -1.74
N VAL A 18 14.89 -10.25 -1.59
CA VAL A 18 13.80 -10.32 -2.58
C VAL A 18 13.00 -9.03 -2.57
N THR A 19 12.74 -8.45 -1.40
CA THR A 19 12.04 -7.17 -1.35
C THR A 19 12.86 -6.05 -2.01
N TRP A 20 14.16 -5.99 -1.76
CA TRP A 20 15.03 -5.02 -2.42
C TRP A 20 15.04 -5.22 -3.94
N MET A 21 15.08 -6.48 -4.41
CA MET A 21 14.97 -6.79 -5.83
C MET A 21 13.64 -6.31 -6.44
N VAL A 22 12.51 -6.55 -5.75
CA VAL A 22 11.19 -6.05 -6.18
C VAL A 22 11.19 -4.52 -6.24
N LEU A 23 11.76 -3.85 -5.23
CA LEU A 23 11.87 -2.38 -5.23
C LEU A 23 12.72 -1.88 -6.40
N SER A 24 13.84 -2.54 -6.72
CA SER A 24 14.65 -2.20 -7.89
C SER A 24 13.87 -2.34 -9.19
N VAL A 25 13.10 -3.42 -9.37
CA VAL A 25 12.24 -3.61 -10.55
C VAL A 25 11.18 -2.51 -10.64
N VAL A 26 10.53 -2.18 -9.53
CA VAL A 26 9.57 -1.07 -9.44
C VAL A 26 10.21 0.26 -9.84
N ILE A 27 11.42 0.55 -9.38
CA ILE A 27 12.15 1.79 -9.73
C ILE A 27 12.46 1.82 -11.24
N ILE A 28 12.89 0.70 -11.83
CA ILE A 28 13.17 0.59 -13.26
C ILE A 28 11.89 0.84 -14.08
N ILE A 29 10.76 0.23 -13.68
CA ILE A 29 9.46 0.48 -14.31
C ILE A 29 9.06 1.96 -14.16
N GLY A 30 9.25 2.52 -12.96
CA GLY A 30 9.03 3.93 -12.67
C GLY A 30 9.80 4.85 -13.61
N PHE A 31 11.09 4.59 -13.79
CA PHE A 31 11.95 5.32 -14.72
C PHE A 31 11.47 5.17 -16.17
N GLY A 32 11.16 3.94 -16.61
CA GLY A 32 10.62 3.70 -17.96
C GLY A 32 9.31 4.45 -18.22
N GLY A 33 8.43 4.52 -17.22
CA GLY A 33 7.18 5.28 -17.27
C GLY A 33 7.39 6.79 -17.38
N VAL A 34 8.45 7.33 -16.79
CA VAL A 34 8.81 8.75 -16.92
C VAL A 34 9.42 9.08 -18.28
N VAL A 35 10.24 8.19 -18.86
CA VAL A 35 11.00 8.48 -20.09
C VAL A 35 10.20 8.23 -21.37
N LYS A 36 9.51 7.10 -21.49
CA LYS A 36 8.76 6.72 -22.71
C LYS A 36 7.25 6.72 -22.53
N GLY A 37 6.78 6.36 -21.33
CA GLY A 37 5.34 6.19 -21.08
C GLY A 37 4.66 5.24 -22.08
N GLY A 38 3.35 5.41 -22.26
CA GLY A 38 2.55 4.71 -23.26
C GLY A 38 2.21 3.24 -22.92
N LEU A 39 1.45 2.60 -23.81
CA LEU A 39 0.90 1.25 -23.60
C LEU A 39 1.98 0.19 -23.30
N LEU A 40 3.19 0.36 -23.82
CA LEU A 40 4.31 -0.55 -23.58
C LEU A 40 4.77 -0.58 -22.11
N VAL A 41 4.55 0.50 -21.35
CA VAL A 41 4.84 0.53 -19.91
C VAL A 41 3.58 0.18 -19.11
N TRP A 42 2.42 0.71 -19.53
CA TRP A 42 1.17 0.57 -18.80
C TRP A 42 0.61 -0.85 -18.79
N ILE A 43 0.67 -1.59 -19.92
CA ILE A 43 0.17 -2.97 -19.98
C ILE A 43 0.97 -3.91 -19.06
N PRO A 44 2.32 -3.96 -19.12
CA PRO A 44 3.09 -4.79 -18.20
C PRO A 44 2.90 -4.37 -16.74
N PHE A 45 2.84 -3.07 -16.45
CA PHE A 45 2.58 -2.58 -15.10
C PHE A 45 1.23 -3.06 -14.57
N PHE A 46 0.15 -2.88 -15.33
CA PHE A 46 -1.21 -3.33 -14.98
C PHE A 46 -1.22 -4.83 -14.66
N LEU A 47 -0.69 -5.67 -15.56
CA LEU A 47 -0.67 -7.12 -15.38
C LEU A 47 0.17 -7.53 -14.17
N ALA A 48 1.36 -6.95 -14.00
CA ALA A 48 2.25 -7.27 -12.90
C ALA A 48 1.69 -6.82 -11.55
N HIS A 49 1.21 -5.59 -11.44
CA HIS A 49 0.70 -5.04 -10.19
C HIS A 49 -0.60 -5.73 -9.75
N SER A 50 -1.53 -5.99 -10.68
CA SER A 50 -2.75 -6.76 -10.40
C SER A 50 -2.43 -8.20 -9.98
N ALA A 51 -1.47 -8.87 -10.64
CA ALA A 51 -1.03 -10.21 -10.25
C ALA A 51 -0.40 -10.22 -8.85
N VAL A 52 0.49 -9.27 -8.55
CA VAL A 52 1.11 -9.14 -7.22
C VAL A 52 0.05 -8.87 -6.15
N THR A 53 -0.88 -7.94 -6.40
CA THR A 53 -1.97 -7.62 -5.49
C THR A 53 -2.81 -8.85 -5.17
N PHE A 54 -3.16 -9.65 -6.19
CA PHE A 54 -3.90 -10.88 -6.01
C PHE A 54 -3.12 -11.93 -5.20
N VAL A 55 -1.85 -12.17 -5.54
CA VAL A 55 -1.00 -13.14 -4.84
C VAL A 55 -0.78 -12.75 -3.38
N VAL A 56 -0.48 -11.48 -3.11
CA VAL A 56 -0.30 -10.95 -1.75
C VAL A 56 -1.61 -11.08 -0.97
N SER A 57 -2.75 -10.74 -1.58
CA SER A 57 -4.06 -10.86 -0.92
C SER A 57 -4.40 -12.31 -0.59
N ALA A 58 -4.13 -13.25 -1.50
CA ALA A 58 -4.29 -14.68 -1.24
C ALA A 58 -3.38 -15.18 -0.11
N LYS A 59 -2.13 -14.70 -0.05
CA LYS A 59 -1.22 -15.02 1.07
C LYS A 59 -1.72 -14.46 2.40
N ILE A 60 -2.20 -13.22 2.44
CA ILE A 60 -2.75 -12.60 3.65
C ILE A 60 -4.03 -13.36 4.09
N TYR A 61 -4.90 -13.72 3.15
CA TYR A 61 -6.13 -14.46 3.45
C TYR A 61 -5.86 -15.79 4.15
N TYR A 62 -4.85 -16.54 3.69
CA TYR A 62 -4.47 -17.83 4.25
C TYR A 62 -3.32 -17.76 5.27
N MET A 63 -2.97 -16.57 5.80
CA MET A 63 -1.86 -16.37 6.75
C MET A 63 -0.52 -16.99 6.28
N GLY A 64 -0.21 -16.92 5.00
CA GLY A 64 1.01 -17.53 4.44
C GLY A 64 1.01 -19.06 4.36
N ARG A 65 -0.05 -19.74 4.83
CA ARG A 65 -0.18 -21.21 4.75
C ARG A 65 -0.44 -21.71 3.33
N CYS A 66 -0.86 -20.81 2.43
CA CYS A 66 -1.02 -21.13 1.02
C CYS A 66 0.34 -21.24 0.32
N LYS A 67 0.78 -22.48 0.06
CA LYS A 67 1.97 -22.76 -0.76
C LYS A 67 1.61 -22.73 -2.24
N PHE A 68 2.17 -21.77 -2.97
CA PHE A 68 2.07 -21.68 -4.43
C PHE A 68 2.97 -22.73 -5.09
N ASP A 69 2.50 -23.98 -5.12
CA ASP A 69 3.12 -25.09 -5.84
C ASP A 69 2.42 -25.33 -7.19
N ARG A 70 2.98 -26.20 -8.04
CA ARG A 70 2.40 -26.55 -9.35
C ARG A 70 0.98 -27.15 -9.24
N TRP A 71 0.59 -27.62 -8.07
CA TRP A 71 -0.69 -28.29 -7.82
C TRP A 71 -1.77 -27.34 -7.28
N ILE A 72 -1.48 -26.06 -7.11
CA ILE A 72 -2.42 -25.08 -6.57
C ILE A 72 -3.72 -25.02 -7.38
N TRP A 73 -3.63 -25.04 -8.71
CA TRP A 73 -4.79 -25.04 -9.59
C TRP A 73 -5.65 -26.29 -9.43
N LYS A 74 -5.02 -27.45 -9.27
CA LYS A 74 -5.73 -28.71 -9.02
C LYS A 74 -6.43 -28.70 -7.66
N ARG A 75 -5.78 -28.18 -6.61
CA ARG A 75 -6.38 -28.02 -5.28
C ARG A 75 -7.56 -27.03 -5.30
N MET A 76 -7.40 -25.87 -5.95
CA MET A 76 -8.48 -24.89 -6.09
C MET A 76 -9.68 -25.47 -6.81
N TYR A 77 -9.46 -26.17 -7.93
CA TYR A 77 -10.53 -26.83 -8.68
C TYR A 77 -11.26 -27.89 -7.83
N GLN A 78 -10.50 -28.71 -7.09
CA GLN A 78 -11.08 -29.71 -6.19
C GLN A 78 -11.88 -29.06 -5.05
N SER A 79 -11.35 -28.00 -4.42
CA SER A 79 -12.08 -27.26 -3.38
C SER A 79 -13.37 -26.66 -3.91
N ILE A 80 -13.33 -25.96 -5.05
CA ILE A 80 -14.53 -25.38 -5.68
C ILE A 80 -15.56 -26.47 -6.00
N LYS A 81 -15.12 -27.61 -6.54
CA LYS A 81 -16.01 -28.74 -6.84
C LYS A 81 -16.69 -29.28 -5.58
N MET A 82 -15.95 -29.40 -4.48
CA MET A 82 -16.47 -29.86 -3.19
C MET A 82 -17.44 -28.83 -2.58
N ASP A 83 -17.12 -27.54 -2.67
CA ASP A 83 -17.96 -26.45 -2.15
C ASP A 83 -19.29 -26.35 -2.91
N ILE A 84 -19.26 -26.51 -4.24
CA ILE A 84 -20.47 -26.59 -5.08
C ILE A 84 -21.31 -27.80 -4.69
N ALA A 85 -20.69 -28.98 -4.55
CA ALA A 85 -21.40 -30.20 -4.16
C ALA A 85 -22.02 -30.10 -2.75
N ALA A 86 -21.38 -29.36 -1.84
CA ALA A 86 -21.85 -29.12 -0.48
C ALA A 86 -22.78 -27.90 -0.35
N SER A 87 -23.05 -27.16 -1.43
CA SER A 87 -23.76 -25.85 -1.40
C SER A 87 -23.18 -24.87 -0.36
N SER A 88 -21.88 -24.94 -0.09
CA SER A 88 -21.21 -24.17 0.95
C SER A 88 -20.28 -23.13 0.33
N PHE A 89 -20.79 -21.92 0.12
CA PHE A 89 -20.05 -20.81 -0.47
C PHE A 89 -19.47 -19.84 0.57
N GLN A 90 -19.38 -20.26 1.83
CA GLN A 90 -18.97 -19.36 2.90
C GLN A 90 -17.45 -19.27 3.00
N PRO A 91 -16.88 -18.05 2.94
CA PRO A 91 -15.44 -17.89 3.08
C PRO A 91 -15.02 -18.25 4.52
N VAL A 92 -13.92 -19.00 4.63
CA VAL A 92 -13.33 -19.46 5.89
C VAL A 92 -13.09 -18.29 6.86
N TYR A 93 -12.52 -17.19 6.36
CA TYR A 93 -12.26 -15.98 7.14
C TYR A 93 -13.05 -14.78 6.60
N ARG A 94 -14.36 -14.72 6.88
CA ARG A 94 -15.28 -13.71 6.31
C ARG A 94 -14.78 -12.25 6.43
N GLY A 95 -14.30 -11.83 7.60
CA GLY A 95 -13.83 -10.45 7.81
C GLY A 95 -12.62 -10.09 6.93
N ARG A 96 -11.65 -11.00 6.82
CA ARG A 96 -10.48 -10.82 5.95
C ARG A 96 -10.86 -10.88 4.49
N PHE A 97 -11.77 -11.78 4.12
CA PHE A 97 -12.26 -11.91 2.75
C PHE A 97 -12.86 -10.60 2.24
N ILE A 98 -13.77 -9.98 3.00
CA ILE A 98 -14.42 -8.72 2.61
C ILE A 98 -13.39 -7.61 2.41
N MET A 99 -12.49 -7.43 3.39
CA MET A 99 -11.50 -6.35 3.35
C MET A 99 -10.46 -6.54 2.23
N LEU A 100 -9.99 -7.76 2.02
CA LEU A 100 -9.06 -8.07 0.93
C LEU A 100 -9.74 -7.94 -0.44
N THR A 101 -11.02 -8.30 -0.55
CA THR A 101 -11.80 -8.07 -1.77
C THR A 101 -11.89 -6.58 -2.08
N ILE A 102 -12.19 -5.73 -1.08
CA ILE A 102 -12.19 -4.28 -1.24
C ILE A 102 -10.80 -3.78 -1.68
N ALA A 103 -9.73 -4.25 -1.04
CA ALA A 103 -8.36 -3.85 -1.38
C ALA A 103 -7.96 -4.26 -2.81
N VAL A 104 -8.33 -5.48 -3.25
CA VAL A 104 -8.10 -5.95 -4.62
C VAL A 104 -8.87 -5.09 -5.62
N LEU A 105 -10.15 -4.82 -5.35
CA LEU A 105 -10.99 -4.01 -6.24
C LEU A 105 -10.45 -2.58 -6.36
N LEU A 106 -10.07 -1.94 -5.25
CA LEU A 106 -9.52 -0.59 -5.27
C LEU A 106 -8.18 -0.50 -6.02
N ASN A 107 -7.27 -1.46 -5.81
CA ASN A 107 -6.01 -1.53 -6.57
C ASN A 107 -6.27 -1.78 -8.05
N PHE A 108 -7.17 -2.71 -8.39
CA PHE A 108 -7.54 -2.99 -9.77
C PHE A 108 -8.16 -1.76 -10.45
N SER A 109 -9.02 -1.01 -9.74
CA SER A 109 -9.58 0.26 -10.24
C SER A 109 -8.50 1.31 -10.49
N LEU A 110 -7.50 1.43 -9.59
CA LEU A 110 -6.36 2.32 -9.79
C LEU A 110 -5.52 1.89 -11.00
N ASP A 111 -5.25 0.59 -11.16
CA ASP A 111 -4.50 0.05 -12.28
C ASP A 111 -5.22 0.29 -13.61
N LEU A 112 -6.53 0.07 -13.64
CA LEU A 112 -7.37 0.32 -14.82
C LEU A 112 -7.41 1.81 -15.17
N PHE A 113 -7.54 2.68 -14.16
CA PHE A 113 -7.43 4.12 -14.35
C PHE A 113 -6.06 4.51 -14.94
N GLY A 114 -4.97 3.94 -14.43
CA GLY A 114 -3.63 4.16 -14.97
C GLY A 114 -3.51 3.73 -16.44
N LEU A 115 -4.04 2.55 -16.78
CA LEU A 115 -4.01 2.01 -18.14
C LEU A 115 -4.82 2.84 -19.15
N ILE A 116 -6.00 3.33 -18.75
CA ILE A 116 -6.89 4.12 -19.60
C ILE A 116 -6.40 5.57 -19.71
N SER A 117 -6.18 6.23 -18.58
CA SER A 117 -5.87 7.67 -18.54
C SER A 117 -4.41 7.98 -18.84
N GLN A 118 -3.52 6.99 -18.69
CA GLN A 118 -2.07 7.10 -18.92
C GLN A 118 -1.49 8.42 -18.41
N PRO A 119 -1.64 8.74 -17.11
CA PRO A 119 -1.20 10.00 -16.55
C PRO A 119 0.27 10.23 -16.88
N ALA A 120 0.58 11.39 -17.43
CA ALA A 120 1.92 11.69 -17.91
C ALA A 120 2.97 11.60 -16.79
N ASN A 121 2.57 11.81 -15.52
CA ASN A 121 3.47 11.67 -14.37
C ASN A 121 3.30 10.29 -13.75
N PHE A 122 3.98 9.30 -14.34
CA PHE A 122 3.96 7.92 -13.85
C PHE A 122 4.43 7.82 -12.39
N GLY A 123 5.42 8.62 -12.00
CA GLY A 123 5.93 8.63 -10.62
C GLY A 123 4.88 9.05 -9.59
N ALA A 124 4.09 10.08 -9.89
CA ALA A 124 2.97 10.52 -9.05
C ALA A 124 1.87 9.45 -8.96
N PHE A 125 1.60 8.73 -10.06
CA PHE A 125 0.67 7.59 -10.06
C PHE A 125 1.20 6.43 -9.21
N LEU A 126 2.47 6.06 -9.35
CA LEU A 126 3.06 5.00 -8.54
C LEU A 126 3.08 5.36 -7.05
N LEU A 127 3.36 6.63 -6.73
CA LEU A 127 3.28 7.13 -5.36
C LEU A 127 1.85 7.01 -4.80
N SER A 128 0.82 7.33 -5.59
CA SER A 128 -0.56 7.22 -5.14
C SER A 128 -0.94 5.77 -4.84
N VAL A 129 -0.47 4.80 -5.65
CA VAL A 129 -0.64 3.36 -5.39
C VAL A 129 0.00 2.97 -4.04
N PHE A 130 1.21 3.43 -3.74
CA PHE A 130 1.86 3.12 -2.46
C PHE A 130 1.15 3.75 -1.25
N ILE A 131 0.76 5.02 -1.36
CA ILE A 131 0.03 5.70 -0.28
C ILE A 131 -1.34 5.07 -0.07
N ALA A 132 -2.07 4.75 -1.15
CA ALA A 132 -3.37 4.09 -1.07
C ALA A 132 -3.26 2.74 -0.36
N ASN A 133 -2.28 1.90 -0.73
CA ASN A 133 -2.05 0.62 -0.08
C ASN A 133 -1.65 0.76 1.39
N LEU A 134 -0.81 1.75 1.73
CA LEU A 134 -0.47 2.03 3.12
C LEU A 134 -1.70 2.44 3.94
N MET A 135 -2.52 3.36 3.40
CA MET A 135 -3.74 3.81 4.07
C MET A 135 -4.74 2.67 4.24
N MET A 136 -4.95 1.86 3.20
CA MET A 136 -5.81 0.67 3.28
C MET A 136 -5.33 -0.30 4.36
N TYR A 137 -4.02 -0.55 4.46
CA TYR A 137 -3.45 -1.41 5.49
C TYR A 137 -3.67 -0.85 6.90
N LEU A 138 -3.42 0.45 7.12
CA LEU A 138 -3.65 1.11 8.40
C LEU A 138 -5.13 1.07 8.80
N ILE A 139 -6.03 1.41 7.87
CA ILE A 139 -7.49 1.38 8.10
C ILE A 139 -7.95 -0.04 8.42
N TYR A 140 -7.50 -1.02 7.64
CA TYR A 140 -7.81 -2.43 7.89
C TYR A 140 -7.39 -2.86 9.30
N TYR A 141 -6.15 -2.57 9.68
CA TYR A 141 -5.60 -3.01 10.95
C TYR A 141 -6.33 -2.35 12.13
N SER A 142 -6.63 -1.06 12.02
CA SER A 142 -7.44 -0.32 13.02
C SER A 142 -8.89 -0.83 13.10
N ILE A 143 -9.55 -1.13 11.98
CA ILE A 143 -10.90 -1.70 11.98
C ILE A 143 -10.91 -3.06 12.67
N MET A 144 -9.93 -3.92 12.38
CA MET A 144 -9.86 -5.25 12.98
C MET A 144 -9.69 -5.17 14.50
N LYS A 145 -8.79 -4.30 14.99
CA LYS A 145 -8.67 -4.01 16.43
C LYS A 145 -10.01 -3.69 17.08
N ILE A 146 -10.73 -2.72 16.50
CA ILE A 146 -12.03 -2.27 17.03
C ILE A 146 -13.05 -3.41 17.00
N ARG A 147 -13.11 -4.18 15.90
CA ARG A 147 -14.05 -5.29 15.72
C ARG A 147 -13.82 -6.44 16.71
N TYR A 148 -12.57 -6.72 17.05
CA TYR A 148 -12.20 -7.74 18.01
C TYR A 148 -12.06 -7.22 19.45
N LYS A 149 -12.46 -5.96 19.69
CA LYS A 149 -12.43 -5.30 21.00
C LYS A 149 -11.02 -5.24 21.62
N GLU A 150 -10.00 -5.18 20.78
CA GLU A 150 -8.62 -4.91 21.20
C GLU A 150 -8.46 -3.41 21.48
N GLY A 151 -7.62 -3.08 22.46
CA GLY A 151 -7.51 -1.73 22.99
C GLY A 151 -6.50 -0.88 22.22
N ILE A 152 -6.92 0.27 21.70
CA ILE A 152 -5.99 1.26 21.14
C ILE A 152 -5.48 2.13 22.29
N ARG A 153 -4.21 1.94 22.69
CA ARG A 153 -3.56 2.78 23.71
C ARG A 153 -3.42 4.23 23.25
N TRP A 154 -3.22 5.16 24.19
CA TRP A 154 -3.15 6.58 23.88
C TRP A 154 -1.97 6.95 22.95
N ILE A 155 -0.82 6.28 23.07
CA ILE A 155 0.37 6.53 22.24
C ILE A 155 0.09 6.27 20.75
N PRO A 156 -0.36 5.06 20.32
CA PRO A 156 -0.72 4.83 18.93
C PRO A 156 -1.88 5.71 18.47
N ALA A 157 -2.84 6.06 19.34
CA ALA A 157 -3.92 6.99 19.00
C ALA A 157 -3.39 8.39 18.66
N MET A 158 -2.46 8.92 19.46
CA MET A 158 -1.77 10.18 19.20
C MET A 158 -1.03 10.13 17.85
N TYR A 159 -0.27 9.06 17.58
CA TYR A 159 0.42 8.92 16.30
C TYR A 159 -0.53 8.79 15.11
N MET A 160 -1.69 8.16 15.26
CA MET A 160 -2.71 8.10 14.19
C MET A 160 -3.24 9.49 13.85
N ILE A 161 -3.56 10.31 14.85
CA ILE A 161 -4.04 11.68 14.64
C ILE A 161 -2.97 12.52 13.95
N LEU A 162 -1.73 12.50 14.46
CA LEU A 162 -0.61 13.23 13.84
C LEU A 162 -0.35 12.78 12.41
N SER A 163 -0.38 11.48 12.15
CA SER A 163 -0.24 10.91 10.81
C SER A 163 -1.32 11.42 9.86
N PHE A 164 -2.59 11.46 10.29
CA PHE A 164 -3.69 11.94 9.46
C PHE A 164 -3.56 13.44 9.14
N ILE A 165 -3.20 14.25 10.14
CA ILE A 165 -2.96 15.69 9.96
C ILE A 165 -1.81 15.92 8.97
N CYS A 166 -0.67 15.24 9.16
CA CYS A 166 0.48 15.39 8.27
C CYS A 166 0.20 14.90 6.85
N TRP A 167 -0.52 13.79 6.66
CA TRP A 167 -0.93 13.33 5.32
C TRP A 167 -1.87 14.32 4.64
N GLY A 168 -2.88 14.82 5.36
CA GLY A 168 -3.82 15.81 4.84
C GLY A 168 -3.11 17.10 4.42
N ALA A 169 -2.23 17.62 5.27
CA ALA A 169 -1.44 18.80 4.95
C ALA A 169 -0.49 18.55 3.77
N ALA A 170 0.24 17.42 3.76
CA ALA A 170 1.12 17.04 2.67
C ALA A 170 0.37 16.96 1.32
N LEU A 171 -0.86 16.44 1.33
CA LEU A 171 -1.68 16.34 0.11
C LEU A 171 -2.00 17.72 -0.48
N VAL A 172 -2.30 18.73 0.35
CA VAL A 172 -2.54 20.11 -0.11
C VAL A 172 -1.33 20.65 -0.87
N PHE A 173 -0.13 20.48 -0.32
CA PHE A 173 1.10 20.93 -0.96
C PHE A 173 1.48 20.10 -2.19
N PHE A 174 1.20 18.81 -2.19
CA PHE A 174 1.40 17.94 -3.35
C PHE A 174 0.54 18.37 -4.56
N LEU A 175 -0.71 18.74 -4.30
CA LEU A 175 -1.64 19.17 -5.35
C LEU A 175 -1.37 20.57 -5.89
N ALA A 176 -0.49 21.36 -5.27
CA ALA A 176 -0.12 22.71 -5.72
C ALA A 176 0.66 22.76 -7.05
N LYS A 177 1.27 21.63 -7.47
CA LYS A 177 1.94 21.39 -8.78
C LYS A 177 2.94 22.48 -9.21
N ASN A 178 3.91 22.80 -8.36
CA ASN A 178 4.89 23.86 -8.63
C ASN A 178 6.04 23.46 -9.57
N THR A 179 6.24 22.17 -9.85
CA THR A 179 7.33 21.69 -10.71
C THR A 179 6.82 20.64 -11.71
N SER A 180 7.50 20.51 -12.85
CA SER A 180 7.18 19.49 -13.86
C SER A 180 8.44 18.96 -14.54
N TRP A 181 8.59 17.63 -14.52
CA TRP A 181 9.69 16.91 -15.19
C TRP A 181 9.39 16.60 -16.66
N GLN A 182 8.20 16.96 -17.15
CA GLN A 182 7.72 16.64 -18.51
C GLN A 182 7.98 17.73 -19.52
N VAL A 183 8.33 18.92 -19.04
CA VAL A 183 8.52 20.12 -19.85
C VAL A 183 9.98 20.55 -19.75
N THR A 184 10.40 21.47 -20.60
CA THR A 184 11.76 21.99 -20.54
C THR A 184 12.01 22.70 -19.20
N PRO A 185 13.28 22.77 -18.73
CA PRO A 185 13.59 23.51 -17.51
C PRO A 185 13.13 24.97 -17.54
N ALA A 186 13.09 25.60 -18.71
CA ALA A 186 12.56 26.96 -18.88
C ALA A 186 11.04 27.01 -18.62
N GLU A 187 10.27 26.13 -19.26
CA GLU A 187 8.81 26.05 -19.05
C GLU A 187 8.43 25.61 -17.63
N SER A 188 9.25 24.79 -16.98
CA SER A 188 9.00 24.44 -15.58
C SER A 188 9.21 25.63 -14.64
N ARG A 189 10.12 26.57 -14.95
CA ARG A 189 10.39 27.75 -14.11
C ARG A 189 9.21 28.73 -14.09
N GLU A 190 8.42 28.79 -15.15
CA GLU A 190 7.17 29.56 -15.20
C GLU A 190 6.15 29.10 -14.14
N ARG A 191 6.30 27.89 -13.61
CA ARG A 191 5.42 27.34 -12.56
C ARG A 191 5.89 27.65 -11.14
N ASN A 192 7.09 28.24 -11.01
CA ASN A 192 7.65 28.57 -9.70
C ASN A 192 6.79 29.62 -9.01
N LYS A 193 6.49 29.38 -7.73
CA LYS A 193 5.82 30.35 -6.85
C LYS A 193 6.83 30.92 -5.87
N HIS A 194 6.48 32.04 -5.24
CA HIS A 194 7.28 32.57 -4.13
C HIS A 194 7.43 31.51 -3.02
N CYS A 195 8.62 31.46 -2.44
CA CYS A 195 8.92 30.59 -1.30
C CYS A 195 8.08 31.01 -0.09
N ILE A 196 7.63 30.05 0.71
CA ILE A 196 6.66 30.27 1.78
C ILE A 196 7.35 30.41 3.14
N ILE A 197 8.44 29.65 3.36
CA ILE A 197 9.14 29.61 4.65
C ILE A 197 10.53 30.20 4.47
N LEU A 198 10.84 31.24 5.26
CA LEU A 198 12.15 31.92 5.31
C LEU A 198 12.65 32.43 3.95
N ASN A 199 11.75 32.65 2.98
CA ASN A 199 12.09 32.94 1.58
C ASN A 199 13.04 31.90 0.94
N PHE A 200 13.03 30.66 1.45
CA PHE A 200 13.91 29.59 0.99
C PHE A 200 13.14 28.32 0.60
N PHE A 201 12.21 27.85 1.44
CA PHE A 201 11.46 26.62 1.16
C PHE A 201 10.18 26.92 0.40
N ASP A 202 9.95 26.14 -0.65
CA ASP A 202 8.75 26.24 -1.46
C ASP A 202 7.67 25.22 -1.05
N HIS A 203 6.59 25.12 -1.83
CA HIS A 203 5.54 24.13 -1.56
C HIS A 203 6.04 22.68 -1.67
N HIS A 204 7.01 22.39 -2.54
CA HIS A 204 7.52 21.05 -2.77
C HIS A 204 8.39 20.59 -1.58
N ASP A 205 9.21 21.48 -1.05
CA ASP A 205 9.99 21.21 0.16
C ASP A 205 9.07 20.93 1.37
N VAL A 206 8.03 21.75 1.53
CA VAL A 206 7.04 21.57 2.60
C VAL A 206 6.28 20.26 2.43
N TRP A 207 5.92 19.89 1.20
CA TRP A 207 5.33 18.57 0.91
C TRP A 207 6.27 17.42 1.32
N HIS A 208 7.55 17.48 0.96
CA HIS A 208 8.53 16.47 1.35
C HIS A 208 8.69 16.37 2.87
N PHE A 209 8.79 17.49 3.56
CA PHE A 209 8.88 17.52 5.02
C PHE A 209 7.63 16.89 5.67
N LEU A 210 6.43 17.35 5.32
CA LEU A 210 5.18 16.86 5.90
C LEU A 210 4.92 15.39 5.58
N SER A 211 5.19 14.95 4.35
CA SER A 211 5.02 13.54 3.96
C SER A 211 6.02 12.62 4.66
N SER A 212 7.24 13.09 4.94
CA SER A 212 8.22 12.34 5.75
C SER A 212 7.75 12.17 7.20
N CYS A 213 7.20 13.23 7.81
CA CYS A 213 6.58 13.15 9.15
C CYS A 213 5.38 12.20 9.13
N ALA A 214 4.53 12.28 8.10
CA ALA A 214 3.36 11.41 7.97
C ALA A 214 3.77 9.93 7.88
N LEU A 215 4.78 9.61 7.08
CA LEU A 215 5.34 8.25 6.97
C LEU A 215 5.95 7.78 8.29
N PHE A 216 6.66 8.65 9.00
CA PHE A 216 7.23 8.35 10.32
C PHE A 216 6.12 8.03 11.33
N PHE A 217 5.10 8.88 11.44
CA PHE A 217 3.98 8.63 12.35
C PHE A 217 3.18 7.39 11.96
N SER A 218 2.93 7.16 10.67
CA SER A 218 2.33 5.91 10.17
C SER A 218 3.15 4.68 10.58
N PHE A 219 4.48 4.77 10.53
CA PHE A 219 5.36 3.72 11.02
C PHE A 219 5.25 3.54 12.53
N MET A 220 5.22 4.63 13.31
CA MET A 220 5.07 4.57 14.76
C MET A 220 3.73 3.96 15.16
N VAL A 221 2.63 4.28 14.47
CA VAL A 221 1.34 3.60 14.63
C VAL A 221 1.54 2.09 14.45
N LEU A 222 2.11 1.67 13.32
CA LEU A 222 2.35 0.25 13.07
C LEU A 222 3.33 -0.38 14.06
N PHE A 223 4.17 0.40 14.74
CA PHE A 223 5.10 -0.12 15.72
C PHE A 223 4.39 -0.38 17.05
N THR A 224 3.61 0.59 17.53
CA THR A 224 3.03 0.62 18.88
C THR A 224 1.57 0.19 18.95
N LEU A 225 0.89 -0.10 17.83
CA LEU A 225 -0.56 -0.39 17.86
C LEU A 225 -0.89 -1.63 18.68
N ASP A 226 0.03 -2.59 18.80
CA ASP A 226 -0.17 -3.86 19.51
C ASP A 226 0.46 -3.91 20.90
N ASP A 227 0.85 -2.76 21.45
CA ASP A 227 1.43 -2.71 22.80
C ASP A 227 0.44 -3.19 23.87
N ASP A 228 -0.87 -3.19 23.59
CA ASP A 228 -1.90 -3.81 24.44
C ASP A 228 -1.84 -5.34 24.47
N LEU A 229 -1.23 -5.97 23.45
CA LEU A 229 -1.14 -7.42 23.28
C LEU A 229 0.25 -7.98 23.59
N GLU A 230 1.12 -7.21 24.27
CA GLU A 230 2.50 -7.62 24.58
C GLU A 230 2.60 -8.99 25.27
N ASN A 231 1.66 -9.28 26.19
CA ASN A 231 1.59 -10.54 26.93
C ASN A 231 0.74 -11.62 26.23
N THR A 232 0.21 -11.34 25.04
CA THR A 232 -0.65 -12.26 24.30
C THR A 232 0.19 -13.09 23.33
N PRO A 233 0.17 -14.43 23.42
CA PRO A 233 0.84 -15.28 22.43
C PRO A 233 0.34 -14.96 21.01
N ARG A 234 1.25 -14.83 20.04
CA ARG A 234 0.92 -14.46 18.66
C ARG A 234 -0.14 -15.36 18.02
N SER A 235 -0.16 -16.64 18.36
CA SER A 235 -1.16 -17.60 17.87
C SER A 235 -2.59 -17.30 18.33
N LYS A 236 -2.77 -16.42 19.31
CA LYS A 236 -4.07 -15.99 19.86
C LYS A 236 -4.50 -14.60 19.37
N ILE A 237 -3.65 -13.88 18.63
CA ILE A 237 -3.97 -12.56 18.09
C ILE A 237 -4.79 -12.78 16.81
N ILE A 238 -6.07 -12.39 16.85
CA ILE A 238 -7.04 -12.72 15.79
C ILE A 238 -6.84 -11.83 14.54
N VAL A 239 -6.17 -10.70 14.71
CA VAL A 239 -5.90 -9.76 13.63
C VAL A 239 -4.82 -10.29 12.67
N PHE A 240 -3.90 -11.14 13.14
CA PHE A 240 -2.86 -11.81 12.36
C PHE A 240 -3.33 -13.14 11.79
#